data_AF-A0A965MC03-F1
#
_entry.id   AF-A0A965MC03-F1
#
_cell.length_a   1.000
_cell.length_b   1.000
_cell.length_c   1.000
_cell.angle_alpha   90.00
_cell.angle_beta   90.00
_cell.angle_gamma   90.00
#
_symmetry.space_group_name_H-M   'P 1'
#
loop_
_entity.id
_entity.type
_entity.pdbx_description
1 polymer ?
#
loop_
_entity_poly.entity_id
_entity_poly.type
_entity_poly.pdbx_seq_one_letter_code
_entity_poly.pdbx_strand_id
1 'polypeptide(L)'
;MDQVDEDVLQICRSVLGDSLSLDDEFINWGAHSIAIAQLSQKLQSNGYRISVRNLLGESKSARGVAALARLRGGEEPGKAQTIVDEVDELSIEDYQEAFPILDFRWFSALQALGIVILRLPLLLVAVAALGLSDAEAMLLSGDLMSFLILSGVAFGIYLAFPFLNLGWVKILRLLEPSHSLSPIRPGRYAKFSTVHLSCWWIEQQQSLVLRPAKNMVRSPRIFCWFLRHLGARVATFAHIAQSVEWMGPLTLITFAEGAIVQSSAQISTVRWEQNALVLAEVYVGREAKVGTRATLSPGASLGDESWLTPLSSLESAAPGRALLTGVPANAVAGHRLLRRVQRVIGTRPNTVLRETRNLSLQVLLEFALVIAPMGMTALISLQFLGFDAIQSLIRSSGK
;
A
#
# COMPACT_ATOMS: atom_id res chain seq x y z
N MET A 1 -2.93 -29.70 46.21
CA MET A 1 -3.01 -29.35 44.78
C MET A 1 -4.40 -28.79 44.59
N ASP A 2 -4.52 -27.53 44.20
CA ASP A 2 -5.80 -26.83 44.20
C ASP A 2 -6.68 -27.30 43.04
N GLN A 3 -8.00 -27.30 43.25
CA GLN A 3 -8.97 -27.76 42.25
C GLN A 3 -8.87 -26.98 40.93
N VAL A 4 -8.53 -25.69 40.99
CA VAL A 4 -8.30 -24.83 39.82
C VAL A 4 -7.05 -25.23 39.03
N ASP A 5 -5.98 -25.68 39.69
CA ASP A 5 -4.77 -26.13 38.99
C ASP A 5 -5.05 -27.41 38.19
N GLU A 6 -5.84 -28.33 38.75
CA GLU A 6 -6.20 -29.59 38.10
C GLU A 6 -7.16 -29.36 36.92
N ASP A 7 -8.16 -28.49 37.08
CA ASP A 7 -9.12 -28.16 36.02
C ASP A 7 -8.42 -27.49 34.82
N VAL A 8 -7.53 -26.53 35.08
CA VAL A 8 -6.73 -25.87 34.05
C VAL A 8 -5.79 -26.85 33.37
N LEU A 9 -5.15 -27.73 34.13
CA LEU A 9 -4.23 -28.74 33.60
C LEU A 9 -4.95 -29.72 32.66
N GLN A 10 -6.16 -30.16 33.02
CA GLN A 10 -6.97 -31.03 32.15
C GLN A 10 -7.35 -30.34 30.84
N ILE A 11 -7.73 -29.05 30.90
CA ILE A 11 -8.02 -28.27 29.69
C ILE A 11 -6.77 -28.17 28.81
N CYS A 12 -5.60 -27.88 29.40
CA CYS A 12 -4.33 -27.79 28.66
C CYS A 12 -3.93 -29.14 28.04
N ARG A 13 -4.05 -30.24 28.78
CA ARG A 13 -3.79 -31.61 28.28
C ARG A 13 -4.69 -32.00 27.12
N SER A 14 -5.96 -31.58 27.15
CA SER A 14 -6.91 -31.86 26.06
C SER A 14 -6.53 -31.22 24.72
N VAL A 15 -5.58 -30.28 24.69
CA VAL A 15 -5.10 -29.59 23.49
C VAL A 15 -3.64 -29.92 23.19
N LEU A 16 -2.80 -30.04 24.22
CA LEU A 16 -1.34 -30.19 24.10
C LEU A 16 -0.81 -31.60 24.44
N GLY A 17 -1.69 -32.52 24.83
CA GLY A 17 -1.36 -33.93 25.13
C GLY A 17 -1.28 -34.25 26.63
N ASP A 18 -1.55 -35.52 26.97
CA ASP A 18 -1.77 -35.99 28.34
C ASP A 18 -0.51 -35.98 29.23
N SER A 19 0.68 -35.92 28.63
CA SER A 19 1.96 -35.89 29.34
C SER A 19 2.40 -34.50 29.82
N LEU A 20 1.63 -33.44 29.52
CA LEU A 20 1.92 -32.08 29.97
C LEU A 20 1.87 -31.97 31.51
N SER A 21 2.88 -31.36 32.12
CA SER A 21 2.91 -31.03 33.55
C SER A 21 2.49 -29.57 33.81
N LEU A 22 2.27 -29.23 35.09
CA LEU A 22 1.81 -27.90 35.50
C LEU A 22 2.80 -26.77 35.17
N ASP A 23 4.09 -27.08 35.11
CA ASP A 23 5.18 -26.11 34.97
C ASP A 23 5.76 -26.07 33.55
N ASP A 24 5.35 -26.96 32.66
CA ASP A 24 5.85 -27.00 31.30
C ASP A 24 5.41 -25.75 30.53
N GLU A 25 6.36 -25.06 29.92
CA GLU A 25 6.08 -23.94 29.03
C GLU A 25 5.46 -24.46 27.72
N PHE A 26 4.30 -23.92 27.34
CA PHE A 26 3.52 -24.39 26.20
C PHE A 26 4.32 -24.40 24.89
N ILE A 27 5.14 -23.36 24.63
CA ILE A 27 5.95 -23.26 23.41
C ILE A 27 7.03 -24.35 23.36
N ASN A 28 7.72 -24.58 24.48
CA ASN A 28 8.77 -25.59 24.57
C ASN A 28 8.18 -27.01 24.48
N TRP A 29 6.92 -27.17 24.87
CA TRP A 29 6.15 -28.41 24.72
C TRP A 29 5.59 -28.64 23.31
N GLY A 30 5.85 -27.73 22.35
CA GLY A 30 5.41 -27.87 20.96
C GLY A 30 4.08 -27.18 20.62
N ALA A 31 3.59 -26.27 21.47
CA ALA A 31 2.40 -25.48 21.14
C ALA A 31 2.71 -24.47 20.03
N HIS A 32 2.32 -24.81 18.80
CA HIS A 32 2.36 -23.89 17.65
C HIS A 32 1.19 -22.89 17.70
N SER A 33 1.23 -21.85 16.87
CA SER A 33 0.26 -20.73 16.88
C SER A 33 -1.21 -21.18 16.80
N ILE A 34 -1.50 -22.28 16.11
CA ILE A 34 -2.86 -22.87 16.04
C ILE A 34 -3.25 -23.52 17.36
N ALA A 35 -2.35 -24.27 18.00
CA ALA A 35 -2.59 -24.91 19.29
C ALA A 35 -2.82 -23.87 20.40
N ILE A 36 -2.07 -22.76 20.37
CA ILE A 36 -2.24 -21.66 21.34
C ILE A 36 -3.58 -20.95 21.13
N ALA A 37 -4.01 -20.74 19.89
CA ALA A 37 -5.34 -20.18 19.60
C ALA A 37 -6.47 -21.10 20.08
N GLN A 38 -6.37 -22.41 19.81
CA GLN A 38 -7.33 -23.41 20.28
C GLN A 38 -7.36 -23.51 21.80
N LEU A 39 -6.19 -23.46 22.46
CA LEU A 39 -6.08 -23.46 23.91
C LEU A 39 -6.73 -22.22 24.53
N SER A 40 -6.47 -21.03 23.98
CA SER A 40 -7.10 -19.78 24.42
C SER A 40 -8.63 -19.85 24.29
N GLN A 41 -9.14 -20.37 23.18
CA GLN A 41 -10.57 -20.52 22.96
C GLN A 41 -11.21 -21.50 23.94
N LYS A 42 -10.54 -22.63 24.23
CA LYS A 42 -11.03 -23.67 25.14
C LYS A 42 -10.96 -23.25 26.61
N LEU A 43 -9.95 -22.47 26.99
CA LEU A 43 -9.89 -21.83 28.31
C LEU A 43 -11.04 -20.82 28.48
N GLN A 44 -11.30 -19.98 27.47
CA GLN A 44 -12.41 -19.02 27.49
C GLN A 44 -13.78 -19.70 27.57
N SER A 45 -14.00 -20.81 26.85
CA SER A 45 -15.27 -21.55 26.93
C SER A 45 -15.50 -22.21 28.29
N ASN A 46 -14.44 -22.44 29.06
CA ASN A 46 -14.50 -22.98 30.43
C ASN A 46 -14.42 -21.88 31.51
N GLY A 47 -14.68 -20.62 31.14
CA GLY A 47 -14.77 -19.49 32.07
C GLY A 47 -13.45 -18.75 32.35
N TYR A 48 -12.33 -19.20 31.80
CA TYR A 48 -11.03 -18.56 31.97
C TYR A 48 -10.78 -17.50 30.90
N ARG A 49 -10.89 -16.20 31.24
CA ARG A 49 -10.67 -15.06 30.31
C ARG A 49 -9.20 -14.84 29.97
N ILE A 50 -8.64 -15.73 29.14
CA ILE A 50 -7.21 -15.73 28.79
C ILE A 50 -7.05 -15.60 27.28
N SER A 51 -6.37 -14.53 26.86
CA SER A 51 -6.09 -14.26 25.45
C SER A 51 -4.85 -15.01 24.96
N VAL A 52 -4.71 -15.14 23.65
CA VAL A 52 -3.48 -15.65 23.01
C VAL A 52 -2.24 -14.86 23.45
N ARG A 53 -2.37 -13.54 23.63
CA ARG A 53 -1.29 -12.68 24.13
C ARG A 53 -0.84 -13.08 25.53
N ASN A 54 -1.77 -13.45 26.41
CA ASN A 54 -1.46 -13.88 27.77
C ASN A 54 -0.70 -15.22 27.77
N LEU A 55 -1.12 -16.17 26.93
CA LEU A 55 -0.46 -17.49 26.82
C LEU A 55 0.96 -17.42 26.25
N LEU A 56 1.25 -16.41 25.43
CA LEU A 56 2.59 -16.16 24.86
C LEU A 56 3.47 -15.27 25.77
N GLY A 57 2.85 -14.54 26.69
CA GLY A 57 3.50 -13.55 27.56
C GLY A 57 3.60 -14.02 29.00
N GLU A 58 2.59 -13.69 29.81
CA GLU A 58 2.63 -13.80 31.28
C GLU A 58 2.22 -15.20 31.80
N SER A 59 1.39 -15.94 31.06
CA SER A 59 0.84 -17.24 31.46
C SER A 59 1.32 -18.35 30.53
N LYS A 60 2.63 -18.60 30.49
CA LYS A 60 3.26 -19.56 29.58
C LYS A 60 3.10 -21.04 29.97
N SER A 61 2.57 -21.33 31.16
CA SER A 61 2.34 -22.69 31.66
C SER A 61 0.95 -22.82 32.29
N ALA A 62 0.50 -24.05 32.53
CA ALA A 62 -0.79 -24.31 33.17
C ALA A 62 -0.87 -23.68 34.58
N ARG A 63 0.23 -23.68 35.33
CA ARG A 63 0.32 -22.96 36.62
C ARG A 63 0.21 -21.45 36.45
N GLY A 64 0.84 -20.89 35.41
CA GLY A 64 0.73 -19.45 35.10
C GLY A 64 -0.70 -19.04 34.72
N VAL A 65 -1.45 -19.94 34.06
CA VAL A 65 -2.87 -19.76 33.76
C VAL A 65 -3.71 -19.81 35.04
N ALA A 66 -3.50 -20.81 35.89
CA ALA A 66 -4.25 -20.96 37.14
C ALA A 66 -3.95 -19.81 38.13
N ALA A 67 -2.70 -19.33 38.20
CA ALA A 67 -2.34 -18.16 39.00
C ALA A 67 -3.08 -16.89 38.55
N LEU A 68 -3.16 -16.65 37.23
CA LEU A 68 -3.87 -15.51 36.66
C LEU A 68 -5.39 -15.63 36.83
N ALA A 69 -5.92 -16.85 36.79
CA ALA A 69 -7.32 -17.14 37.10
C ALA A 69 -7.65 -16.86 38.58
N ARG A 70 -6.76 -17.22 39.52
CA ARG A 70 -6.93 -16.91 40.95
C ARG A 70 -6.92 -15.41 41.23
N LEU A 71 -6.00 -14.67 40.60
CA LEU A 71 -5.93 -13.21 40.72
C LEU A 71 -7.22 -12.52 40.23
N ARG A 72 -7.89 -13.11 39.24
CA ARG A 72 -9.15 -12.57 38.68
C ARG A 72 -10.42 -13.17 39.30
N GLY A 73 -10.32 -14.31 39.98
CA GLY A 73 -11.45 -15.02 40.62
C GLY A 73 -11.98 -14.38 41.89
N GLY A 74 -11.40 -13.26 42.34
CA GLY A 74 -11.91 -12.43 43.44
C GLY A 74 -12.86 -11.31 43.01
N GLU A 75 -13.08 -11.09 41.70
CA GLU A 75 -13.99 -10.06 41.21
C GLU A 75 -15.31 -10.67 40.73
N GLU A 76 -16.39 -10.42 41.49
CA GLU A 76 -17.76 -10.72 41.08
C GLU A 76 -18.15 -9.99 39.77
N PRO A 77 -19.11 -10.51 39.00
CA PRO A 77 -19.44 -10.03 37.67
C PRO A 77 -20.29 -8.75 37.74
N GLY A 78 -19.64 -7.61 37.95
CA GLY A 78 -20.32 -6.31 37.90
C GLY A 78 -19.37 -5.14 38.19
N LYS A 79 -19.07 -4.36 37.15
CA LYS A 79 -18.26 -3.12 37.17
C LYS A 79 -16.75 -3.30 37.38
N ALA A 80 -16.06 -3.86 36.38
CA ALA A 80 -14.63 -3.59 36.24
C ALA A 80 -14.45 -2.31 35.42
N GLN A 81 -14.06 -1.25 36.12
CA GLN A 81 -13.63 0.02 35.58
C GLN A 81 -12.46 -0.19 34.61
N THR A 82 -12.56 0.47 33.46
CA THR A 82 -11.56 0.58 32.42
C THR A 82 -10.35 1.35 32.97
N ILE A 83 -9.46 0.67 33.69
CA ILE A 83 -8.10 1.16 33.93
C ILE A 83 -7.27 0.62 32.76
N VAL A 84 -7.36 1.34 31.64
CA VAL A 84 -6.30 1.34 30.63
C VAL A 84 -5.36 2.41 31.11
N ASP A 85 -4.19 1.99 31.60
CA ASP A 85 -3.11 2.87 32.00
C ASP A 85 -2.79 3.88 30.89
N GLU A 86 -2.70 5.13 31.33
CA GLU A 86 -2.16 6.29 30.65
C GLU A 86 -0.87 5.95 29.91
N VAL A 87 -0.98 5.72 28.60
CA VAL A 87 0.10 6.00 27.67
C VAL A 87 -0.38 7.17 26.83
N ASP A 88 -0.09 8.37 27.35
CA ASP A 88 0.00 9.66 26.67
C ASP A 88 -0.76 9.69 25.32
N GLU A 89 -2.09 9.75 25.43
CA GLU A 89 -2.96 10.15 24.35
C GLU A 89 -2.57 11.58 23.98
N LEU A 90 -1.69 11.71 23.00
CA LEU A 90 -1.65 12.89 22.15
C LEU A 90 -3.07 13.08 21.62
N SER A 91 -3.78 14.01 22.25
CA SER A 91 -5.16 14.40 21.99
C SER A 91 -5.34 14.76 20.51
N ILE A 92 -5.79 13.78 19.72
CA ILE A 92 -6.47 14.04 18.45
C ILE A 92 -7.91 14.37 18.86
N GLU A 93 -8.13 15.64 19.16
CA GLU A 93 -9.42 16.19 19.54
C GLU A 93 -10.52 15.77 18.54
N ASP A 94 -11.68 15.44 19.11
CA ASP A 94 -12.89 14.95 18.47
C ASP A 94 -13.28 15.69 17.18
N TYR A 95 -12.90 15.15 16.03
CA TYR A 95 -13.57 15.44 14.75
C TYR A 95 -14.52 14.30 14.39
N GLN A 96 -15.57 14.11 15.20
CA GLN A 96 -16.79 13.43 14.76
C GLN A 96 -17.71 14.43 14.05
N GLU A 97 -17.31 14.94 12.89
CA GLU A 97 -18.31 15.51 12.00
C GLU A 97 -19.24 14.36 11.57
N ALA A 98 -20.54 14.48 11.89
CA ALA A 98 -21.54 13.48 11.56
C ALA A 98 -21.77 13.48 10.03
N PHE A 99 -20.92 12.78 9.29
CA PHE A 99 -21.12 12.58 7.85
C PHE A 99 -22.26 11.59 7.61
N PRO A 100 -23.06 11.79 6.55
CA PRO A 100 -24.11 10.86 6.21
C PRO A 100 -23.51 9.48 5.90
N ILE A 101 -24.05 8.46 6.56
CA ILE A 101 -23.74 7.06 6.30
C ILE A 101 -24.61 6.63 5.12
N LEU A 102 -23.97 6.14 4.07
CA LEU A 102 -24.65 5.63 2.88
C LEU A 102 -25.07 4.17 3.13
N ASP A 103 -26.25 3.82 2.63
CA ASP A 103 -26.64 2.41 2.54
C ASP A 103 -25.65 1.64 1.64
N PHE A 104 -25.37 0.38 1.99
CA PHE A 104 -24.36 -0.44 1.34
C PHE A 104 -24.62 -0.59 -0.17
N ARG A 105 -25.88 -0.71 -0.58
CA ARG A 105 -26.26 -0.88 -2.00
C ARG A 105 -25.92 0.37 -2.80
N TRP A 106 -26.26 1.53 -2.24
CA TRP A 106 -25.95 2.83 -2.85
C TRP A 106 -24.45 3.09 -2.89
N PHE A 107 -23.73 2.81 -1.79
CA PHE A 107 -22.28 2.91 -1.73
C PHE A 107 -21.62 2.06 -2.83
N SER A 108 -22.02 0.79 -2.94
CA SER A 108 -21.47 -0.14 -3.94
C SER A 108 -21.84 0.25 -5.38
N ALA A 109 -23.07 0.75 -5.60
CA ALA A 109 -23.51 1.24 -6.90
C ALA A 109 -22.70 2.47 -7.35
N LEU A 110 -22.43 3.40 -6.42
CA LEU A 110 -21.57 4.56 -6.68
C LEU A 110 -20.12 4.15 -6.96
N GLN A 111 -19.60 3.13 -6.28
CA GLN A 111 -18.29 2.58 -6.60
C GLN A 111 -18.24 1.96 -8.00
N ALA A 112 -19.24 1.15 -8.36
CA ALA A 112 -19.33 0.54 -9.69
C ALA A 112 -19.42 1.61 -10.79
N LEU A 113 -20.28 2.61 -10.59
CA LEU A 113 -20.40 3.75 -11.49
C LEU A 113 -19.08 4.52 -11.62
N GLY A 114 -18.41 4.81 -10.50
CA GLY A 114 -17.11 5.46 -10.48
C GLY A 114 -16.06 4.67 -11.27
N ILE A 115 -15.99 3.35 -11.12
CA ILE A 115 -15.06 2.50 -11.88
C ILE A 115 -15.33 2.60 -13.38
N VAL A 116 -16.60 2.55 -13.80
CA VAL A 116 -16.99 2.68 -15.22
C VAL A 116 -16.59 4.05 -15.76
N ILE A 117 -16.91 5.13 -15.05
CA ILE A 117 -16.55 6.51 -15.43
C ILE A 117 -15.02 6.64 -15.55
N LEU A 118 -14.27 6.12 -14.57
CA LEU A 118 -12.82 6.21 -14.55
C LEU A 118 -12.17 5.45 -15.72
N ARG A 119 -12.79 4.36 -16.19
CA ARG A 119 -12.32 3.54 -17.32
C ARG A 119 -12.95 3.90 -18.67
N LEU A 120 -13.81 4.91 -18.73
CA LEU A 120 -14.52 5.30 -19.94
C LEU A 120 -13.58 5.54 -21.14
N PRO A 121 -12.46 6.27 -21.03
CA PRO A 121 -11.56 6.46 -22.17
C PRO A 121 -10.99 5.15 -22.72
N LEU A 122 -10.64 4.22 -21.82
CA LEU A 122 -10.13 2.90 -22.22
C LEU A 122 -11.22 2.07 -22.92
N LEU A 123 -12.46 2.12 -22.43
CA LEU A 123 -13.60 1.46 -23.06
C LEU A 123 -13.88 2.02 -24.46
N LEU A 124 -13.83 3.35 -24.63
CA LEU A 124 -14.01 4.00 -25.93
C LEU A 124 -12.90 3.60 -26.92
N VAL A 125 -11.65 3.56 -26.47
CA VAL A 125 -10.52 3.08 -27.30
C VAL A 125 -10.72 1.61 -27.68
N ALA A 126 -11.16 0.76 -26.76
CA ALA A 126 -11.43 -0.66 -27.05
C ALA A 126 -12.56 -0.83 -28.08
N VAL A 127 -13.66 -0.08 -27.94
CA VAL A 127 -14.77 -0.11 -28.91
C VAL A 127 -14.33 0.42 -30.28
N ALA A 128 -13.56 1.52 -30.31
CA ALA A 128 -13.01 2.05 -31.55
C ALA A 128 -12.07 1.04 -32.22
N ALA A 129 -11.23 0.34 -31.44
CA ALA A 129 -10.36 -0.71 -31.94
C ALA A 129 -11.13 -1.88 -32.56
N LEU A 130 -12.25 -2.31 -31.96
CA LEU A 130 -13.13 -3.34 -32.52
C LEU A 130 -13.81 -2.91 -33.84
N GLY A 131 -14.01 -1.60 -34.03
CA GLY A 131 -14.57 -1.04 -35.26
C GLY A 131 -13.56 -0.90 -36.41
N LEU A 132 -12.26 -1.01 -36.14
CA LEU A 132 -11.21 -0.93 -37.16
C LEU A 132 -10.98 -2.31 -37.80
N SER A 133 -11.80 -2.66 -38.79
CA SER A 133 -11.67 -3.92 -39.56
C SER A 133 -10.30 -4.09 -40.23
N ASP A 134 -9.62 -2.99 -40.53
CA ASP A 134 -8.42 -2.98 -41.37
C ASP A 134 -7.11 -3.00 -40.56
N ALA A 135 -7.18 -2.87 -39.23
CA ALA A 135 -5.98 -2.94 -38.37
C ALA A 135 -5.34 -4.33 -38.43
N GLU A 136 -6.16 -5.38 -38.50
CA GLU A 136 -5.70 -6.75 -38.73
C GLU A 136 -5.04 -6.88 -40.11
N ALA A 137 -5.64 -6.31 -41.16
CA ALA A 137 -5.09 -6.35 -42.51
C ALA A 137 -3.73 -5.62 -42.63
N MET A 138 -3.56 -4.49 -41.93
CA MET A 138 -2.26 -3.80 -41.88
C MET A 138 -1.20 -4.61 -41.13
N LEU A 139 -1.57 -5.27 -40.02
CA LEU A 139 -0.69 -6.21 -39.30
C LEU A 139 -0.32 -7.44 -40.13
N LEU A 140 -1.26 -7.92 -40.96
CA LEU A 140 -1.13 -9.12 -41.80
C LEU A 140 -0.39 -8.87 -43.13
N SER A 141 -0.18 -7.61 -43.53
CA SER A 141 0.53 -7.26 -44.77
C SER A 141 2.01 -7.70 -44.79
N GLY A 142 2.57 -8.12 -43.65
CA GLY A 142 3.82 -8.89 -43.57
C GLY A 142 5.11 -8.11 -43.76
N ASP A 143 5.05 -6.77 -43.92
CA ASP A 143 6.23 -5.93 -44.06
C ASP A 143 6.86 -5.56 -42.70
N LEU A 144 8.17 -5.78 -42.59
CA LEU A 144 8.96 -5.53 -41.38
C LEU A 144 8.93 -4.05 -40.97
N MET A 145 8.99 -3.13 -41.93
CA MET A 145 9.00 -1.70 -41.64
C MET A 145 7.67 -1.24 -41.05
N SER A 146 6.56 -1.70 -41.63
CA SER A 146 5.20 -1.44 -41.13
C SER A 146 5.01 -1.94 -39.69
N PHE A 147 5.52 -3.15 -39.38
CA PHE A 147 5.48 -3.70 -38.03
C PHE A 147 6.30 -2.89 -37.03
N LEU A 148 7.52 -2.48 -37.41
CA LEU A 148 8.39 -1.65 -36.57
C LEU A 148 7.77 -0.27 -36.28
N ILE A 149 7.14 0.36 -37.29
CA ILE A 149 6.43 1.62 -37.14
C ILE A 149 5.25 1.44 -36.18
N LEU A 150 4.42 0.42 -36.38
CA LEU A 150 3.27 0.15 -35.52
C LEU A 150 3.69 -0.13 -34.07
N SER A 151 4.76 -0.90 -33.89
CA SER A 151 5.34 -1.17 -32.56
C SER A 151 5.87 0.11 -31.90
N GLY A 152 6.50 0.99 -32.67
CA GLY A 152 6.95 2.30 -32.22
C GLY A 152 5.79 3.19 -31.78
N VAL A 153 4.70 3.21 -32.56
CA VAL A 153 3.48 3.95 -32.22
C VAL A 153 2.84 3.38 -30.96
N ALA A 154 2.68 2.06 -30.86
CA ALA A 154 2.13 1.40 -29.67
C ALA A 154 2.98 1.69 -28.42
N PHE A 155 4.30 1.65 -28.55
CA PHE A 155 5.21 2.02 -27.47
C PHE A 155 5.09 3.51 -27.09
N GLY A 156 4.97 4.41 -28.07
CA GLY A 156 4.69 5.82 -27.83
C GLY A 156 3.38 6.06 -27.06
N ILE A 157 2.31 5.36 -27.43
CA ILE A 157 1.02 5.38 -26.72
C ILE A 157 1.20 4.86 -25.28
N TYR A 158 1.92 3.76 -25.10
CA TYR A 158 2.24 3.22 -23.78
C TYR A 158 2.97 4.25 -22.90
N LEU A 159 3.96 4.96 -23.44
CA LEU A 159 4.67 6.02 -22.73
C LEU A 159 3.79 7.25 -22.42
N ALA A 160 2.84 7.57 -23.30
CA ALA A 160 1.89 8.66 -23.07
C ALA A 160 0.79 8.29 -22.06
N PHE A 161 0.55 7.00 -21.83
CA PHE A 161 -0.62 6.50 -21.09
C PHE A 161 -0.80 7.11 -19.68
N PRO A 162 0.23 7.24 -18.82
CA PRO A 162 0.07 7.89 -17.51
C PRO A 162 -0.30 9.37 -17.60
N PHE A 163 0.17 10.08 -18.62
CA PHE A 163 -0.15 11.49 -18.85
C PHE A 163 -1.58 11.66 -19.34
N LEU A 164 -2.05 10.78 -20.23
CA LEU A 164 -3.45 10.74 -20.66
C LEU A 164 -4.38 10.47 -19.47
N ASN A 165 -4.03 9.49 -18.62
CA ASN A 165 -4.78 9.21 -17.40
C ASN A 165 -4.80 10.41 -16.44
N LEU A 166 -3.68 11.12 -16.29
CA LEU A 166 -3.66 12.33 -15.47
C LEU A 166 -4.54 13.44 -16.06
N GLY A 167 -4.52 13.62 -17.39
CA GLY A 167 -5.40 14.54 -18.09
C GLY A 167 -6.87 14.21 -17.83
N TRP A 168 -7.24 12.93 -17.95
CA TRP A 168 -8.58 12.45 -17.64
C TRP A 168 -8.98 12.70 -16.18
N VAL A 169 -8.10 12.38 -15.23
CA VAL A 169 -8.34 12.65 -13.80
C VAL A 169 -8.56 14.15 -13.54
N LYS A 170 -7.80 15.03 -14.20
CA LYS A 170 -8.02 16.49 -14.08
C LYS A 170 -9.36 16.93 -14.65
N ILE A 171 -9.80 16.35 -15.77
CA ILE A 171 -11.12 16.59 -16.34
C ILE A 171 -12.21 16.14 -15.36
N LEU A 172 -12.09 14.93 -14.79
CA LEU A 172 -13.03 14.44 -13.80
C LEU A 172 -13.13 15.37 -12.58
N ARG A 173 -11.99 15.81 -12.03
CA ARG A 173 -11.97 16.76 -10.90
C ARG A 173 -12.52 18.15 -11.25
N LEU A 174 -12.41 18.57 -12.52
CA LEU A 174 -12.97 19.83 -13.00
C LEU A 174 -14.50 19.76 -13.16
N LEU A 175 -15.00 18.60 -13.60
CA LEU A 175 -16.43 18.34 -13.77
C LEU A 175 -17.13 17.95 -12.47
N GLU A 176 -16.37 17.60 -11.43
CA GLU A 176 -16.90 17.19 -10.15
C GLU A 176 -17.61 18.38 -9.46
N PRO A 177 -18.92 18.29 -9.17
CA PRO A 177 -19.61 19.35 -8.45
C PRO A 177 -18.96 19.58 -7.10
N SER A 178 -18.77 20.83 -6.68
CA SER A 178 -18.13 21.18 -5.39
C SER A 178 -18.81 20.57 -4.15
N HIS A 179 -20.01 20.03 -4.30
CA HIS A 179 -20.80 19.38 -3.25
C HIS A 179 -20.87 17.85 -3.37
N SER A 180 -20.30 17.24 -4.42
CA SER A 180 -20.51 15.82 -4.72
C SER A 180 -19.69 14.88 -3.82
N LEU A 181 -18.53 15.31 -3.35
CA LEU A 181 -17.67 14.53 -2.46
C LEU A 181 -17.20 15.39 -1.28
N SER A 182 -17.11 14.76 -0.11
CA SER A 182 -16.68 15.42 1.11
C SER A 182 -15.19 15.75 1.05
N PRO A 183 -14.75 16.89 1.60
CA PRO A 183 -13.33 17.21 1.67
C PRO A 183 -12.58 16.17 2.52
N ILE A 184 -11.43 15.73 2.04
CA ILE A 184 -10.54 14.85 2.80
C ILE A 184 -9.79 15.67 3.84
N ARG A 185 -10.01 15.35 5.11
CA ARG A 185 -9.29 15.92 6.25
C ARG A 185 -8.80 14.80 7.17
N PRO A 186 -7.79 15.05 8.01
CA PRO A 186 -7.46 14.17 9.12
C PRO A 186 -8.66 14.04 10.06
N GLY A 187 -8.92 12.82 10.54
CA GLY A 187 -10.06 12.55 11.39
C GLY A 187 -10.48 11.08 11.36
N ARG A 188 -11.52 10.75 12.11
CA ARG A 188 -12.03 9.39 12.27
C ARG A 188 -13.47 9.33 11.76
N TYR A 189 -13.68 8.57 10.68
CA TYR A 189 -14.92 8.56 9.91
C TYR A 189 -15.61 7.20 9.96
N ALA A 190 -16.94 7.17 9.98
CA ALA A 190 -17.68 5.92 9.93
C ALA A 190 -17.46 5.18 8.60
N LYS A 191 -17.46 3.84 8.64
CA LYS A 191 -17.56 3.00 7.44
C LYS A 191 -18.83 3.37 6.65
N PHE A 192 -18.70 3.38 5.32
CA PHE A 192 -19.75 3.81 4.37
C PHE A 192 -20.16 5.29 4.47
N SER A 193 -19.41 6.13 5.18
CA SER A 193 -19.58 7.58 5.09
C SER A 193 -19.26 8.10 3.68
N THR A 194 -19.76 9.29 3.36
CA THR A 194 -19.37 10.01 2.14
C THR A 194 -17.87 10.29 2.09
N VAL A 195 -17.20 10.48 3.24
CA VAL A 195 -15.73 10.63 3.31
C VAL A 195 -15.04 9.33 2.93
N HIS A 196 -15.54 8.17 3.37
CA HIS A 196 -15.02 6.88 2.93
C HIS A 196 -15.13 6.71 1.41
N LEU A 197 -16.27 7.07 0.81
CA LEU A 197 -16.44 7.03 -0.65
C LEU A 197 -15.47 7.99 -1.35
N SER A 198 -15.30 9.20 -0.81
CA SER A 198 -14.38 10.23 -1.34
C SER A 198 -12.92 9.75 -1.29
N CYS A 199 -12.52 9.13 -0.17
CA CYS A 199 -11.21 8.53 0.01
C CYS A 199 -10.95 7.44 -1.04
N TRP A 200 -11.90 6.51 -1.18
CA TRP A 200 -11.84 5.45 -2.20
C TRP A 200 -11.74 6.02 -3.61
N TRP A 201 -12.55 7.04 -3.94
CA TRP A 201 -12.57 7.65 -5.28
C TRP A 201 -11.21 8.29 -5.63
N ILE A 202 -10.63 9.02 -4.69
CA ILE A 202 -9.30 9.62 -4.84
C ILE A 202 -8.23 8.54 -5.01
N GLU A 203 -8.28 7.46 -4.22
CA GLU A 203 -7.35 6.33 -4.38
C GLU A 203 -7.45 5.69 -5.77
N GLN A 204 -8.65 5.52 -6.31
CA GLN A 204 -8.82 4.97 -7.66
C GLN A 204 -8.22 5.89 -8.73
N GLN A 205 -8.45 7.20 -8.65
CA GLN A 205 -7.85 8.17 -9.55
C GLN A 205 -6.31 8.15 -9.49
N GLN A 206 -5.75 8.14 -8.28
CA GLN A 206 -4.30 8.05 -8.05
C GLN A 206 -3.73 6.77 -8.64
N SER A 207 -4.39 5.64 -8.39
CA SER A 207 -4.02 4.32 -8.90
C SER A 207 -4.02 4.26 -10.42
N LEU A 208 -5.01 4.88 -11.08
CA LEU A 208 -5.09 4.96 -12.55
C LEU A 208 -3.84 5.62 -13.17
N VAL A 209 -3.30 6.63 -12.50
CA VAL A 209 -2.12 7.38 -12.98
C VAL A 209 -0.82 6.71 -12.54
N LEU A 210 -0.68 6.37 -11.25
CA LEU A 210 0.58 5.94 -10.66
C LEU A 210 0.97 4.51 -11.02
N ARG A 211 0.01 3.59 -11.19
CA ARG A 211 0.32 2.20 -11.56
C ARG A 211 1.06 2.11 -12.90
N PRO A 212 0.57 2.71 -14.00
CA PRO A 212 1.32 2.70 -15.24
C PRO A 212 2.58 3.59 -15.15
N ALA A 213 2.55 4.71 -14.42
CA ALA A 213 3.73 5.56 -14.23
C ALA A 213 4.90 4.84 -13.53
N LYS A 214 4.63 3.88 -12.65
CA LYS A 214 5.64 3.06 -11.96
C LYS A 214 6.44 2.18 -12.92
N ASN A 215 5.84 1.77 -14.03
CA ASN A 215 6.47 0.90 -15.04
C ASN A 215 7.00 1.69 -16.25
N MET A 216 6.76 2.99 -16.31
CA MET A 216 7.21 3.89 -17.37
C MET A 216 8.69 4.29 -17.22
N VAL A 217 9.17 5.19 -18.08
CA VAL A 217 10.51 5.78 -18.06
C VAL A 217 10.91 6.24 -16.65
N ARG A 218 12.14 5.91 -16.24
CA ARG A 218 12.64 6.13 -14.89
C ARG A 218 13.11 7.57 -14.74
N SER A 219 12.18 8.45 -14.37
CA SER A 219 12.50 9.84 -13.99
C SER A 219 11.90 10.22 -12.65
N PRO A 220 12.75 10.41 -11.61
CA PRO A 220 12.30 10.88 -10.30
C PRO A 220 11.58 12.23 -10.36
N ARG A 221 11.97 13.11 -11.30
CA ARG A 221 11.36 14.44 -11.47
C ARG A 221 9.94 14.36 -12.00
N ILE A 222 9.74 13.57 -13.06
CA ILE A 222 8.42 13.33 -13.64
C ILE A 222 7.53 12.63 -12.61
N PHE A 223 8.08 11.68 -11.86
CA PHE A 223 7.32 11.00 -10.81
C PHE A 223 6.87 11.96 -9.69
N CYS A 224 7.77 12.81 -9.18
CA CYS A 224 7.39 13.84 -8.21
C CYS A 224 6.39 14.87 -8.78
N TRP A 225 6.44 15.13 -10.09
CA TRP A 225 5.47 15.97 -10.78
C TRP A 225 4.07 15.34 -10.80
N PHE A 226 3.96 14.03 -11.06
CA PHE A 226 2.70 13.29 -10.92
C PHE A 226 2.15 13.39 -9.49
N LEU A 227 2.99 13.15 -8.48
CA LEU A 227 2.57 13.24 -7.07
C LEU A 227 2.00 14.62 -6.73
N ARG A 228 2.67 15.70 -7.16
CA ARG A 228 2.16 17.07 -6.98
C ARG A 228 0.81 17.31 -7.63
N HIS A 229 0.63 16.85 -8.87
CA HIS A 229 -0.66 17.02 -9.55
C HIS A 229 -1.79 16.17 -8.98
N LEU A 230 -1.47 15.06 -8.31
CA LEU A 230 -2.46 14.24 -7.64
C LEU A 230 -2.84 14.77 -6.25
N GLY A 231 -2.02 15.64 -5.65
CA GLY A 231 -2.35 16.39 -4.44
C GLY A 231 -1.25 16.41 -3.37
N ALA A 232 -0.18 15.62 -3.51
CA ALA A 232 0.90 15.59 -2.53
C ALA A 232 1.72 16.89 -2.52
N ARG A 233 2.13 17.32 -1.33
CA ARG A 233 3.03 18.47 -1.17
C ARG A 233 4.46 17.98 -1.24
N VAL A 234 5.07 18.04 -2.42
CA VAL A 234 6.45 17.58 -2.67
C VAL A 234 7.37 18.75 -2.96
N ALA A 235 8.25 19.07 -2.01
CA ALA A 235 9.22 20.16 -2.12
C ALA A 235 10.31 19.89 -3.18
N THR A 236 11.12 20.91 -3.45
CA THR A 236 12.28 20.83 -4.36
C THR A 236 13.31 19.84 -3.81
N PHE A 237 14.05 19.18 -4.71
CA PHE A 237 15.11 18.20 -4.39
C PHE A 237 14.68 16.95 -3.62
N ALA A 238 13.40 16.81 -3.26
CA ALA A 238 12.87 15.54 -2.76
C ALA A 238 13.07 14.43 -3.80
N HIS A 239 13.50 13.26 -3.34
CA HIS A 239 13.74 12.09 -4.18
C HIS A 239 12.88 10.93 -3.70
N ILE A 240 11.81 10.66 -4.44
CA ILE A 240 10.87 9.60 -4.13
C ILE A 240 11.05 8.47 -5.14
N ALA A 241 11.34 7.26 -4.66
CA ALA A 241 11.42 6.10 -5.53
C ALA A 241 10.06 5.78 -6.18
N GLN A 242 10.05 5.46 -7.47
CA GLN A 242 8.82 5.11 -8.21
C GLN A 242 8.11 3.86 -7.65
N SER A 243 8.86 2.99 -6.98
CA SER A 243 8.35 1.74 -6.40
C SER A 243 7.60 1.90 -5.07
N VAL A 244 7.53 3.11 -4.50
CA VAL A 244 6.81 3.38 -3.24
C VAL A 244 5.35 2.94 -3.38
N GLU A 245 4.85 2.33 -2.32
CA GLU A 245 3.47 1.86 -2.20
C GLU A 245 2.67 2.89 -1.40
N TRP A 246 1.52 3.26 -1.95
CA TRP A 246 0.68 4.33 -1.42
C TRP A 246 -0.65 3.74 -0.97
N MET A 247 -1.07 4.12 0.24
CA MET A 247 -2.42 3.84 0.75
C MET A 247 -3.02 5.16 1.25
N GLY A 248 -4.26 5.43 0.87
CA GLY A 248 -4.95 6.67 1.19
C GLY A 248 -4.67 7.84 0.23
N PRO A 249 -5.33 8.99 0.50
CA PRO A 249 -5.22 10.18 -0.32
C PRO A 249 -3.83 10.85 -0.21
N LEU A 250 -3.18 11.08 -1.35
CA LEU A 250 -1.91 11.79 -1.46
C LEU A 250 -2.00 13.25 -0.97
N THR A 251 -3.20 13.82 -0.90
CA THR A 251 -3.46 15.17 -0.38
C THR A 251 -3.04 15.34 1.08
N LEU A 252 -2.92 14.25 1.82
CA LEU A 252 -2.49 14.22 3.23
C LEU A 252 -0.99 13.95 3.40
N ILE A 253 -0.21 13.95 2.31
CA ILE A 253 1.23 13.65 2.34
C ILE A 253 2.06 14.89 2.05
N THR A 254 3.04 15.14 2.91
CA THR A 254 4.02 16.21 2.74
C THR A 254 5.45 15.67 2.79
N PHE A 255 6.23 15.96 1.75
CA PHE A 255 7.67 15.73 1.68
C PHE A 255 8.40 17.07 1.61
N ALA A 256 9.21 17.36 2.63
CA ALA A 256 10.01 18.57 2.71
C ALA A 256 11.25 18.51 1.80
N GLU A 257 12.01 19.61 1.77
CA GLU A 257 13.15 19.78 0.87
C GLU A 257 14.20 18.69 1.10
N GLY A 258 14.67 18.08 0.00
CA GLY A 258 15.70 17.04 0.07
C GLY A 258 15.28 15.73 0.76
N ALA A 259 14.01 15.55 1.10
CA ALA A 259 13.50 14.29 1.65
C ALA A 259 13.76 13.13 0.69
N ILE A 260 14.21 11.98 1.22
CA ILE A 260 14.55 10.80 0.43
C ILE A 260 13.66 9.64 0.87
N VAL A 261 12.89 9.09 -0.08
CA VAL A 261 12.11 7.86 0.14
C VAL A 261 12.65 6.77 -0.76
N GLN A 262 13.18 5.71 -0.15
CA GLN A 262 13.78 4.59 -0.85
C GLN A 262 12.74 3.60 -1.40
N SER A 263 13.22 2.64 -2.18
CA SER A 263 12.38 1.70 -2.91
C SER A 263 11.45 0.89 -2.00
N SER A 264 10.24 0.62 -2.50
CA SER A 264 9.23 -0.21 -1.84
C SER A 264 8.86 0.22 -0.41
N ALA A 265 9.15 1.46 0.00
CA ALA A 265 8.58 2.00 1.22
C ALA A 265 7.05 2.04 1.12
N GLN A 266 6.37 1.84 2.24
CA GLN A 266 4.92 1.83 2.34
C GLN A 266 4.49 3.09 3.08
N ILE A 267 3.70 3.93 2.43
CA ILE A 267 3.21 5.19 3.03
C ILE A 267 1.70 5.14 3.05
N SER A 268 1.14 5.20 4.25
CA SER A 268 -0.30 5.17 4.47
C SER A 268 -0.79 6.42 5.18
N THR A 269 -1.79 7.08 4.62
CA THR A 269 -2.56 8.14 5.29
C THR A 269 -3.91 7.64 5.82
N VAL A 270 -4.16 6.33 5.67
CA VAL A 270 -5.41 5.66 6.05
C VAL A 270 -5.16 4.41 6.90
N ARG A 271 -5.98 4.19 7.92
CA ARG A 271 -6.02 2.95 8.72
C ARG A 271 -7.47 2.60 9.02
N TRP A 272 -7.78 1.31 9.04
CA TRP A 272 -9.06 0.83 9.54
C TRP A 272 -8.94 0.43 10.99
N GLU A 273 -9.83 0.97 11.81
CA GLU A 273 -9.98 0.60 13.22
C GLU A 273 -11.42 0.14 13.42
N GLN A 274 -11.62 -1.18 13.45
CA GLN A 274 -12.94 -1.80 13.52
C GLN A 274 -13.87 -1.31 12.39
N ASN A 275 -14.82 -0.43 12.71
CA ASN A 275 -15.79 0.16 11.78
C ASN A 275 -15.50 1.64 11.45
N ALA A 276 -14.32 2.14 11.83
CA ALA A 276 -13.90 3.51 11.54
C ALA A 276 -12.73 3.54 10.56
N LEU A 277 -12.81 4.46 9.60
CA LEU A 277 -11.75 4.89 8.72
C LEU A 277 -10.99 6.03 9.42
N VAL A 278 -9.76 5.78 9.84
CA VAL A 278 -8.87 6.80 10.39
C VAL A 278 -8.04 7.39 9.27
N LEU A 279 -8.12 8.69 9.08
CA LEU A 279 -7.29 9.46 8.17
C LEU A 279 -6.36 10.35 8.99
N ALA A 280 -5.08 10.37 8.63
CA ALA A 280 -4.10 11.24 9.26
C ALA A 280 -3.02 11.66 8.28
N GLU A 281 -2.41 12.81 8.53
CA GLU A 281 -1.32 13.31 7.69
C GLU A 281 -0.06 12.45 7.87
N VAL A 282 0.74 12.40 6.80
CA VAL A 282 2.10 11.87 6.86
C VAL A 282 3.07 12.96 6.44
N TYR A 283 4.05 13.20 7.31
CA TYR A 283 5.07 14.23 7.10
C TYR A 283 6.47 13.60 7.08
N VAL A 284 7.28 14.01 6.10
CA VAL A 284 8.70 13.67 6.01
C VAL A 284 9.50 14.97 5.96
N GLY A 285 10.30 15.19 7.01
CA GLY A 285 11.09 16.38 7.24
C GLY A 285 12.22 16.60 6.24
N ARG A 286 12.83 17.78 6.35
CA ARG A 286 13.91 18.22 5.44
C ARG A 286 15.10 17.29 5.58
N GLU A 287 15.64 16.84 4.46
CA GLU A 287 16.76 15.89 4.40
C GLU A 287 16.53 14.58 5.20
N ALA A 288 15.28 14.30 5.59
CA ALA A 288 14.94 13.06 6.25
C ALA A 288 14.94 11.90 5.24
N LYS A 289 15.23 10.71 5.72
CA LYS A 289 15.32 9.50 4.90
C LYS A 289 14.39 8.42 5.40
N VAL A 290 13.58 7.89 4.49
CA VAL A 290 12.75 6.69 4.69
C VAL A 290 13.43 5.51 4.01
N GLY A 291 13.77 4.50 4.80
CA GLY A 291 14.48 3.30 4.38
C GLY A 291 13.70 2.44 3.38
N THR A 292 14.43 1.59 2.65
CA THR A 292 13.83 0.60 1.75
C THR A 292 12.86 -0.29 2.53
N ARG A 293 11.63 -0.45 2.03
CA ARG A 293 10.58 -1.25 2.70
C ARG A 293 10.25 -0.81 4.14
N ALA A 294 10.58 0.42 4.51
CA ALA A 294 10.09 1.01 5.74
C ALA A 294 8.62 1.45 5.57
N THR A 295 7.90 1.49 6.68
CA THR A 295 6.47 1.84 6.71
C THR A 295 6.26 3.13 7.47
N LEU A 296 5.51 4.06 6.87
CA LEU A 296 4.95 5.23 7.52
C LEU A 296 3.44 5.02 7.65
N SER A 297 2.96 4.86 8.87
CA SER A 297 1.54 4.72 9.17
C SER A 297 0.84 6.09 9.23
N PRO A 298 -0.50 6.14 9.26
CA PRO A 298 -1.22 7.41 9.37
C PRO A 298 -0.83 8.12 10.66
N GLY A 299 -0.48 9.41 10.57
CA GLY A 299 0.01 10.20 11.70
C GLY A 299 1.52 10.18 11.86
N ALA A 300 2.24 9.37 11.06
CA ALA A 300 3.69 9.35 11.08
C ALA A 300 4.27 10.71 10.64
N SER A 301 5.08 11.30 11.51
CA SER A 301 5.81 12.54 11.22
C SER A 301 7.29 12.30 11.48
N LEU A 302 8.08 12.19 10.41
CA LEU A 302 9.51 11.93 10.48
C LEU A 302 10.25 13.27 10.50
N GLY A 303 10.84 13.66 11.63
CA GLY A 303 11.49 14.96 11.80
C GLY A 303 12.69 15.21 10.86
N ASP A 304 13.11 16.46 10.75
CA ASP A 304 14.25 16.89 9.92
C ASP A 304 15.53 16.07 10.17
N GLU A 305 16.28 15.79 9.11
CA GLU A 305 17.56 15.06 9.16
C GLU A 305 17.46 13.68 9.82
N SER A 306 16.27 13.13 10.07
CA SER A 306 16.15 11.80 10.66
C SER A 306 16.25 10.70 9.61
N TRP A 307 16.57 9.48 10.05
CA TRP A 307 16.61 8.32 9.18
C TRP A 307 15.81 7.17 9.80
N LEU A 308 14.70 6.82 9.16
CA LEU A 308 13.99 5.57 9.41
C LEU A 308 14.70 4.45 8.66
N THR A 309 15.26 3.48 9.39
CA THR A 309 16.03 2.39 8.79
C THR A 309 15.14 1.47 7.94
N PRO A 310 15.74 0.71 6.99
CA PRO A 310 14.98 -0.27 6.21
C PRO A 310 14.20 -1.25 7.09
N LEU A 311 13.02 -1.67 6.63
CA LEU A 311 12.12 -2.62 7.32
C LEU A 311 11.57 -2.14 8.69
N SER A 312 11.72 -0.86 9.02
CA SER A 312 11.19 -0.27 10.25
C SER A 312 9.82 0.39 10.02
N SER A 313 9.01 0.51 11.07
CA SER A 313 7.66 1.10 11.01
C SER A 313 7.57 2.32 11.93
N LEU A 314 7.20 3.47 11.38
CA LEU A 314 6.91 4.68 12.17
C LEU A 314 5.40 4.89 12.22
N GLU A 315 4.88 5.07 13.44
CA GLU A 315 3.44 5.23 13.68
C GLU A 315 3.02 6.60 14.18
N SER A 316 3.95 7.35 14.77
CA SER A 316 3.70 8.65 15.37
C SER A 316 4.79 9.65 14.99
N ALA A 317 4.73 10.85 15.57
CA ALA A 317 5.78 11.84 15.41
C ALA A 317 7.10 11.34 16.04
N ALA A 318 8.17 11.40 15.26
CA ALA A 318 9.52 11.15 15.71
C ALA A 318 10.36 12.45 15.64
N PRO A 319 11.27 12.65 16.61
CA PRO A 319 12.12 13.83 16.62
C PRO A 319 13.03 13.89 15.39
N GLY A 320 13.42 15.11 15.04
CA GLY A 320 14.48 15.32 14.05
C GLY A 320 15.82 14.78 14.56
N ARG A 321 16.77 14.61 13.63
CA ARG A 321 18.15 14.19 13.90
C ARG A 321 18.25 12.88 14.69
N ALA A 322 17.34 11.94 14.43
CA ALA A 322 17.33 10.63 15.03
C ALA A 322 17.52 9.51 14.01
N LEU A 323 18.21 8.44 14.41
CA LEU A 323 18.18 7.15 13.72
C LEU A 323 17.11 6.27 14.36
N LEU A 324 16.07 5.94 13.60
CA LEU A 324 14.90 5.19 14.07
C LEU A 324 14.95 3.77 13.49
N THR A 325 14.76 2.76 14.34
CA THR A 325 14.75 1.36 13.90
C THR A 325 13.75 0.51 14.70
N GLY A 326 13.18 -0.51 14.06
CA GLY A 326 12.26 -1.46 14.67
C GLY A 326 10.81 -1.34 14.20
N VAL A 327 9.95 -2.21 14.71
CA VAL A 327 8.51 -2.25 14.46
C VAL A 327 7.80 -2.44 15.81
N PRO A 328 7.29 -1.38 16.46
CA PRO A 328 7.40 0.03 16.09
C PRO A 328 8.84 0.56 16.21
N ALA A 329 9.17 1.60 15.46
CA ALA A 329 10.51 2.17 15.40
C ALA A 329 10.81 3.05 16.61
N ASN A 330 11.95 2.80 17.26
CA ASN A 330 12.46 3.60 18.36
C ASN A 330 13.76 4.31 17.96
N ALA A 331 14.04 5.45 18.60
CA ALA A 331 15.31 6.15 18.42
C ALA A 331 16.45 5.34 19.06
N VAL A 332 17.44 4.94 18.27
CA VAL A 332 18.57 4.11 18.72
C VAL A 332 19.89 4.87 18.74
N ALA A 333 20.01 5.91 17.93
CA ALA A 333 21.18 6.76 17.93
C ALA A 333 20.85 8.18 17.48
N GLY A 334 21.73 9.12 17.81
CA GLY A 334 21.75 10.44 17.20
C GLY A 334 22.06 10.37 15.70
N HIS A 335 21.64 11.41 14.99
CA HIS A 335 21.82 11.58 13.56
C HIS A 335 23.24 11.26 13.08
N ARG A 336 23.33 10.42 12.04
CA ARG A 336 24.53 10.35 11.20
C ARG A 336 24.22 11.00 9.87
N LEU A 337 24.79 12.18 9.65
CA LEU A 337 24.64 12.91 8.40
C LEU A 337 25.13 12.04 7.26
N LEU A 338 24.18 11.60 6.44
CA LEU A 338 24.49 10.78 5.27
C LEU A 338 25.28 11.68 4.33
N ARG A 339 26.57 11.38 4.17
CA ARG A 339 27.57 12.21 3.46
C ARG A 339 27.32 12.33 1.94
N ARG A 340 26.09 12.15 1.46
CA ARG A 340 25.81 12.00 0.03
C ARG A 340 24.46 12.64 -0.34
N VAL A 341 24.54 13.80 -1.02
CA VAL A 341 23.94 14.12 -2.34
C VAL A 341 24.12 15.62 -2.69
N GLN A 342 24.21 16.54 -1.71
CA GLN A 342 24.35 17.99 -1.97
C GLN A 342 25.57 18.36 -2.83
N ARG A 343 26.72 17.68 -2.68
CA ARG A 343 27.91 17.93 -3.54
C ARG A 343 27.78 17.44 -4.98
N VAL A 344 26.84 16.53 -5.30
CA VAL A 344 26.68 15.96 -6.65
C VAL A 344 25.52 16.62 -7.42
N ILE A 345 24.53 17.15 -6.71
CA ILE A 345 23.40 17.93 -7.26
C ILE A 345 23.64 19.45 -7.08
N GLY A 346 24.85 19.87 -6.74
CA GLY A 346 25.23 21.28 -6.86
C GLY A 346 24.95 21.77 -8.28
N THR A 347 24.03 22.73 -8.39
CA THR A 347 23.75 23.69 -9.48
C THR A 347 24.63 23.56 -10.74
N ARG A 348 24.61 22.41 -11.41
CA ARG A 348 25.28 22.24 -12.69
C ARG A 348 24.37 22.82 -13.78
N PRO A 349 24.89 23.71 -14.65
CA PRO A 349 24.11 24.22 -15.76
C PRO A 349 23.63 23.04 -16.61
N ASN A 350 22.36 23.12 -17.00
CA ASN A 350 21.67 22.19 -17.90
C ASN A 350 21.18 20.85 -17.33
N THR A 351 20.54 20.88 -16.15
CA THR A 351 19.87 19.68 -15.62
C THR A 351 18.75 19.17 -16.53
N VAL A 352 18.07 20.07 -17.24
CA VAL A 352 17.03 19.69 -18.23
C VAL A 352 17.64 18.86 -19.36
N LEU A 353 18.74 19.29 -19.98
CA LEU A 353 19.40 18.52 -21.03
C LEU A 353 19.85 17.14 -20.56
N ARG A 354 20.35 17.02 -19.33
CA ARG A 354 20.75 15.71 -18.79
C ARG A 354 19.55 14.78 -18.60
N GLU A 355 18.46 15.31 -18.06
CA GLU A 355 17.22 14.55 -17.89
C GLU A 355 16.63 14.14 -19.25
N THR A 356 16.54 15.07 -20.22
CA THR A 356 16.06 14.75 -21.56
C THR A 356 16.94 13.72 -22.24
N ARG A 357 18.27 13.89 -22.19
CA ARG A 357 19.21 12.89 -22.73
C ARG A 357 19.03 11.52 -22.09
N ASN A 358 18.93 11.45 -20.76
CA ASN A 358 18.77 10.18 -20.04
C ASN A 358 17.43 9.51 -20.38
N LEU A 359 16.35 10.29 -20.45
CA LEU A 359 15.02 9.83 -20.88
C LEU A 359 15.06 9.31 -22.31
N SER A 360 15.63 10.08 -23.25
CA SER A 360 15.75 9.68 -24.66
C SER A 360 16.57 8.40 -24.83
N LEU A 361 17.69 8.28 -24.10
CA LEU A 361 18.50 7.05 -24.12
C LEU A 361 17.73 5.86 -23.55
N GLN A 362 16.97 6.03 -22.47
CA GLN A 362 16.14 4.96 -21.92
C GLN A 362 15.07 4.51 -22.93
N VAL A 363 14.33 5.45 -23.52
CA VAL A 363 13.29 5.17 -24.52
C VAL A 363 13.90 4.45 -25.73
N LEU A 364 15.06 4.91 -26.21
CA LEU A 364 15.76 4.28 -27.32
C LEU A 364 16.21 2.85 -26.98
N LEU A 365 16.79 2.64 -25.79
CA LEU A 365 17.26 1.33 -25.36
C LEU A 365 16.10 0.35 -25.13
N GLU A 366 15.01 0.78 -24.51
CA GLU A 366 13.81 -0.04 -24.32
C GLU A 366 13.20 -0.42 -25.68
N PHE A 367 13.11 0.53 -26.60
CA PHE A 367 12.63 0.22 -27.95
C PHE A 367 13.55 -0.78 -28.67
N ALA A 368 14.86 -0.52 -28.70
CA ALA A 368 15.82 -1.32 -29.44
C ALA A 368 16.05 -2.72 -28.85
N LEU A 369 16.02 -2.86 -27.52
CA LEU A 369 16.34 -4.12 -26.83
C LEU A 369 15.11 -4.96 -26.46
N VAL A 370 13.93 -4.36 -26.37
CA VAL A 370 12.71 -5.05 -25.92
C VAL A 370 11.64 -5.00 -27.00
N ILE A 371 11.21 -3.81 -27.41
CA ILE A 371 10.03 -3.65 -28.27
C ILE A 371 10.30 -4.15 -29.70
N ALA A 372 11.39 -3.71 -30.33
CA ALA A 372 11.72 -4.10 -31.71
C ALA A 372 12.02 -5.60 -31.83
N PRO A 373 12.82 -6.24 -30.95
CA PRO A 373 13.01 -7.70 -30.99
C PRO A 373 11.72 -8.47 -30.75
N MET A 374 10.91 -8.07 -29.76
CA MET A 374 9.60 -8.71 -29.50
C MET A 374 8.70 -8.61 -30.74
N GLY A 375 8.69 -7.43 -31.37
CA GLY A 375 7.95 -7.22 -32.59
C GLY A 375 8.42 -8.10 -33.75
N MET A 376 9.73 -8.19 -33.94
CA MET A 376 10.32 -9.06 -34.95
C MET A 376 10.01 -10.54 -34.69
N THR A 377 10.05 -11.00 -33.42
CA THR A 377 9.68 -12.38 -33.07
C THR A 377 8.21 -12.67 -33.35
N ALA A 378 7.30 -11.71 -33.12
CA ALA A 378 5.89 -11.85 -33.45
C ALA A 378 5.67 -11.94 -34.96
N LEU A 379 6.34 -11.11 -35.75
CA LEU A 379 6.30 -11.14 -37.22
C LEU A 379 6.82 -12.46 -37.79
N ILE A 380 7.98 -12.93 -37.32
CA ILE A 380 8.56 -14.23 -37.72
C ILE A 380 7.58 -15.35 -37.36
N SER A 381 7.01 -15.31 -36.15
CA SER A 381 6.02 -16.32 -35.72
C SER A 381 4.80 -16.34 -36.63
N LEU A 382 4.27 -15.17 -37.01
CA LEU A 382 3.13 -15.07 -37.94
C LEU A 382 3.47 -15.60 -39.33
N GLN A 383 4.66 -15.31 -39.85
CA GLN A 383 5.12 -15.77 -41.16
C GLN A 383 5.39 -17.29 -41.20
N PHE A 384 6.00 -17.85 -40.15
CA PHE A 384 6.37 -19.27 -40.10
C PHE A 384 5.26 -20.20 -39.64
N LEU A 385 4.45 -19.79 -38.66
CA LEU A 385 3.36 -20.64 -38.18
C LEU A 385 2.19 -20.61 -39.15
N GLY A 386 1.92 -19.49 -39.83
CA GLY A 386 0.80 -19.36 -40.75
C GLY A 386 -0.55 -19.57 -40.05
N PHE A 387 -1.50 -18.65 -40.21
CA PHE A 387 -2.84 -18.87 -39.64
C PHE A 387 -3.51 -20.16 -40.18
N ASP A 388 -3.10 -20.62 -41.37
CA ASP A 388 -3.56 -21.89 -41.96
C ASP A 388 -3.14 -23.12 -41.14
N ALA A 389 -1.94 -23.16 -40.55
CA ALA A 389 -1.52 -24.28 -39.72
C ALA A 389 -2.29 -24.29 -38.39
N ILE A 390 -2.52 -23.11 -37.79
CA ILE A 390 -3.30 -22.96 -36.56
C ILE A 390 -4.78 -23.29 -36.80
N GLN A 391 -5.38 -22.83 -37.91
CA GLN A 391 -6.74 -23.21 -38.31
C GLN A 391 -6.85 -24.71 -38.62
N SER A 392 -5.83 -25.32 -39.25
CA SER A 392 -5.80 -26.76 -39.50
C SER A 392 -5.72 -27.58 -38.21
N LEU A 393 -4.94 -27.13 -37.22
CA LEU A 393 -4.82 -27.72 -35.88
C LEU A 393 -6.11 -27.61 -35.06
N ILE A 394 -6.80 -26.47 -35.14
CA ILE A 394 -8.08 -26.26 -34.46
C ILE A 394 -9.19 -27.10 -35.12
N ARG A 395 -9.20 -27.24 -36.45
CA ARG A 395 -10.12 -28.15 -37.16
C ARG A 395 -9.83 -29.62 -36.88
N SER A 396 -8.58 -30.03 -36.71
CA SER A 396 -8.23 -31.43 -36.45
C SER A 396 -8.49 -31.85 -35.00
N SER A 397 -8.45 -30.91 -34.05
CA SER A 397 -8.68 -31.19 -32.61
C SER A 397 -10.16 -31.15 -32.19
N GLY A 398 -11.07 -30.78 -33.11
CA GLY A 398 -12.52 -30.75 -32.89
C GLY A 398 -13.28 -31.99 -33.38
N LYS A 399 -12.59 -33.12 -33.61
CA LYS A 399 -13.20 -34.42 -33.90
C LYS A 399 -13.10 -35.37 -32.73
#